data_AF-A0A182EXH3-F1
#
_entry.id   AF-A0A182EXH3-F1
#
_cell.length_a   1.000
_cell.length_b   1.000
_cell.length_c   1.000
_cell.angle_alpha   90.00
_cell.angle_beta   90.00
_cell.angle_gamma   90.00
#
_symmetry.space_group_name_H-M   'P 1'
#
loop_
_entity.id
_entity.type
_entity.pdbx_description
1 polymer ?
#
loop_
_entity_poly.entity_id
_entity_poly.type
_entity_poly.pdbx_seq_one_letter_code
_entity_poly.pdbx_strand_id
1 'polypeptide(L)' 'MGVNRIWVHQTLRRKGIAALLLDHARSHFISSNFVQREMIAFSSLTDSGLAFAKNYIPGGKIDIDMLVGF' A
#
# COMPACT_ATOMS: atom_id res chain seq x y z
N MET A 1 -4.31 -7.47 -3.60
CA MET A 1 -4.63 -7.24 -2.17
C MET A 1 -5.08 -5.80 -1.99
N GLY A 2 -6.25 -5.58 -1.39
CA GLY A 2 -6.74 -4.22 -1.09
C GLY A 2 -6.25 -3.74 0.27
N VAL A 3 -5.70 -2.53 0.32
CA VAL A 3 -5.33 -1.83 1.56
C VAL A 3 -6.42 -0.83 1.87
N ASN A 4 -7.27 -1.17 2.84
CA ASN A 4 -8.33 -0.27 3.30
C ASN A 4 -7.77 0.92 4.10
N ARG A 5 -6.86 0.63 5.04
CA ARG A 5 -6.18 1.64 5.87
C ARG A 5 -4.76 1.18 6.18
N ILE A 6 -3.84 2.14 6.18
CA ILE A 6 -2.51 1.99 6.74
C ILE A 6 -2.16 3.30 7.46
N TRP A 7 -1.60 3.18 8.66
CA TRP A 7 -1.28 4.34 9.47
C TRP A 7 0.02 4.13 10.23
N VAL A 8 0.81 5.20 10.29
CA VAL A 8 2.01 5.28 11.11
C VAL A 8 1.95 6.60 11.86
N HIS A 9 2.19 6.53 13.17
CA HIS A 9 2.26 7.70 14.05
C HIS A 9 3.20 8.76 13.46
N GLN A 10 2.82 10.04 13.52
CA GLN A 10 3.50 11.11 12.80
C GLN A 10 5.01 11.17 13.11
N THR A 11 5.41 11.01 14.37
CA THR A 11 6.82 11.04 14.80
C THR A 11 7.64 9.82 14.34
N LEU A 12 6.98 8.79 13.83
CA LEU A 12 7.57 7.55 13.36
C LEU A 12 7.50 7.39 11.82
N ARG A 13 6.94 8.38 11.11
CA ARG A 13 6.89 8.38 9.65
C ARG A 13 8.29 8.50 9.04
N ARG A 14 8.41 8.11 7.77
CA ARG A 14 9.67 8.12 6.98
C ARG A 14 10.79 7.22 7.53
N LYS A 15 10.47 6.32 8.47
CA LYS A 15 11.38 5.29 9.01
C LYS A 15 11.15 3.88 8.42
N GLY A 16 10.47 3.79 7.27
CA GLY A 16 10.18 2.51 6.62
C GLY A 16 9.04 1.68 7.23
N ILE A 17 8.44 2.09 8.35
CA ILE A 17 7.42 1.31 9.07
C ILE A 17 6.21 0.94 8.20
N ALA A 18 5.68 1.89 7.42
CA ALA A 18 4.54 1.60 6.53
C ALA A 18 4.90 0.56 5.45
N ALA A 19 6.12 0.61 4.92
CA ALA A 19 6.59 -0.37 3.94
C ALA A 19 6.76 -1.75 4.59
N LEU A 20 7.34 -1.80 5.79
CA LEU A 20 7.52 -3.03 6.57
C LEU A 20 6.18 -3.72 6.87
N LEU A 21 5.20 -2.94 7.36
CA LEU A 21 3.85 -3.46 7.64
C LEU A 21 3.22 -4.06 6.37
N LEU A 22 3.38 -3.38 5.23
CA LEU A 22 2.79 -3.83 3.98
C LEU A 22 3.53 -5.01 3.37
N ASP A 23 4.86 -5.08 3.48
CA ASP A 23 5.66 -6.23 3.06
C ASP A 23 5.26 -7.50 3.84
N HIS A 24 5.08 -7.40 5.16
CA HIS A 24 4.56 -8.49 5.97
C HIS A 24 3.13 -8.85 5.60
N ALA A 25 2.24 -7.86 5.44
CA ALA A 25 0.86 -8.15 5.08
C ALA A 25 0.80 -8.90 3.73
N ARG A 26 1.62 -8.52 2.75
CA ARG A 26 1.71 -9.22 1.45
C ARG A 26 2.23 -10.65 1.56
N SER A 27 3.20 -10.92 2.44
CA SER A 27 3.75 -12.28 2.61
C SER A 27 2.81 -13.23 3.33
N HIS A 28 1.86 -12.70 4.10
CA HIS A 28 0.89 -13.49 4.88
C HIS A 28 -0.53 -13.46 4.29
N PHE A 29 -0.79 -12.68 3.24
CA PHE A 29 -2.12 -12.56 2.65
C PHE A 29 -2.59 -13.84 1.95
N ILE A 30 -1.68 -14.63 1.39
CA ILE A 30 -1.97 -15.88 0.68
C ILE A 30 -1.08 -16.98 1.27
N SER A 31 -1.64 -18.16 1.56
CA SER A 31 -0.93 -19.23 2.28
C SER A 31 0.26 -19.83 1.53
N SER A 32 0.32 -19.69 0.20
CA SER A 32 1.30 -20.36 -0.66
C SER A 32 2.28 -19.42 -1.37
N ASN A 33 2.11 -18.09 -1.27
CA ASN A 33 2.97 -17.12 -1.94
C ASN A 33 2.78 -15.70 -1.36
N PHE A 34 3.60 -14.75 -1.78
CA PHE A 34 3.43 -13.33 -1.46
C PHE A 34 2.74 -12.57 -2.59
N VAL A 35 1.96 -11.54 -2.23
CA VAL A 35 1.34 -10.64 -3.20
C VAL A 35 2.40 -9.71 -3.79
N GLN A 36 2.49 -9.61 -5.11
CA GLN A 36 3.42 -8.67 -5.78
C GLN A 36 2.99 -7.21 -5.55
N ARG A 37 3.94 -6.25 -5.60
CA ARG A 37 3.65 -4.84 -5.26
C ARG A 37 2.68 -4.20 -6.25
N GLU A 38 2.76 -4.63 -7.49
CA GLU A 38 1.95 -4.22 -8.63
C GLU A 38 0.50 -4.71 -8.50
N MET A 39 0.24 -5.69 -7.63
CA MET A 39 -1.09 -6.25 -7.37
C MET A 39 -1.74 -5.67 -6.11
N ILE A 40 -1.23 -4.54 -5.61
CA ILE A 40 -1.78 -3.84 -4.44
C ILE A 40 -2.68 -2.70 -4.90
N ALA A 41 -3.87 -2.66 -4.35
CA ALA A 41 -4.82 -1.58 -4.51
C ALA A 41 -4.95 -0.81 -3.18
N PHE A 42 -5.02 0.51 -3.22
CA PHE A 42 -5.26 1.35 -2.05
C PHE A 42 -6.61 2.04 -2.19
N SER A 43 -7.47 1.97 -1.16
CA SER A 43 -8.73 2.72 -1.15
C SER A 43 -8.56 4.11 -0.53
N SER A 44 -9.24 5.10 -1.08
CA SER A 44 -9.39 6.45 -0.49
C SER A 44 -8.08 7.05 0.01
N LEU A 45 -7.12 7.23 -0.91
CA LEU A 45 -5.79 7.75 -0.57
C LEU A 45 -5.86 9.19 -0.03
N THR A 46 -5.27 9.40 1.16
CA THR A 46 -4.87 10.74 1.63
C THR A 46 -3.59 11.19 0.92
N ASP A 47 -3.21 12.46 1.02
CA ASP A 47 -1.95 12.96 0.42
C ASP A 47 -0.71 12.17 0.89
N SER A 48 -0.64 11.89 2.19
CA SER A 48 0.44 11.06 2.75
C SER A 48 0.37 9.62 2.26
N GLY A 49 -0.84 9.10 2.03
CA GLY A 49 -1.06 7.77 1.46
C GLY A 49 -0.62 7.70 0.01
N LEU A 50 -0.97 8.71 -0.80
CA LEU A 50 -0.58 8.80 -2.20
C LEU A 50 0.95 8.91 -2.34
N ALA A 51 1.58 9.77 -1.54
CA ALA A 51 3.03 9.90 -1.51
C ALA A 51 3.71 8.59 -1.10
N PHE A 52 3.14 7.84 -0.15
CA PHE A 52 3.64 6.53 0.20
C PHE A 52 3.47 5.51 -0.94
N ALA A 53 2.27 5.40 -1.52
CA ALA A 53 1.95 4.44 -2.57
C ALA A 53 2.82 4.63 -3.82
N LYS A 54 3.09 5.89 -4.23
CA LYS A 54 3.97 6.20 -5.37
C LYS A 54 5.40 5.71 -5.17
N ASN A 55 5.89 5.75 -3.94
CA ASN A 55 7.23 5.27 -3.60
C ASN A 55 7.26 3.76 -3.36
N TYR A 56 6.14 3.17 -2.96
CA TYR A 56 6.05 1.76 -2.63
C TYR A 56 5.86 0.88 -3.86
N ILE A 57 4.99 1.27 -4.81
CA ILE A 57 4.74 0.51 -6.05
C ILE A 57 5.77 0.90 -7.13
N PRO A 58 6.55 -0.05 -7.68
CA PRO A 58 7.44 0.21 -8.80
C PRO A 58 6.68 0.70 -10.03
N GLY A 59 7.14 1.77 -10.69
CA GLY A 59 6.58 2.23 -11.96
C GLY A 59 5.33 3.12 -11.87
N GLY A 60 4.88 3.50 -10.67
CA GLY A 60 3.99 4.65 -10.45
C GLY A 60 2.57 4.58 -11.03
N LYS A 61 2.17 3.47 -11.66
CA LYS A 61 0.78 3.23 -12.07
C LYS A 61 -0.07 2.93 -10.84
N ILE A 62 -0.48 3.99 -10.15
CA ILE A 62 -1.61 3.93 -9.23
C ILE A 62 -2.83 4.11 -10.11
N ASP A 63 -3.52 3.01 -10.39
CA ASP A 63 -4.74 3.05 -11.21
C ASP A 63 -5.84 3.73 -10.38
N ILE A 64 -6.06 5.02 -10.65
CA ILE A 64 -6.99 5.86 -9.90
C ILE A 64 -8.44 5.38 -10.17
N ASP A 65 -8.65 4.61 -11.23
CA ASP A 65 -9.95 4.02 -11.59
C ASP A 65 -10.39 2.89 -10.62
N MET A 66 -9.49 2.32 -9.81
CA MET A 66 -9.90 1.43 -8.70
C MET A 66 -10.61 2.16 -7.55
N LEU A 67 -10.66 3.49 -7.55
CA LEU A 67 -11.30 4.29 -6.51
C LEU A 67 -12.77 4.62 -6.78
N VAL A 68 -13.30 4.34 -7.97
CA VAL A 68 -14.67 4.78 -8.38
C VAL A 68 -15.62 3.61 -8.64
N GLY A 69 -15.18 2.36 -8.45
CA GLY A 69 -15.98 1.18 -8.81
C GLY A 69 -16.21 0.21 -7.66
N PHE A 70 -17.00 0.59 -6.66
CA PHE A 70 -17.85 -0.30 -5.85
C PHE A 70 -19.06 0.47 -5.31
#